data_AF-A0A7V1EDA4-F1
#
_entry.id   AF-A0A7V1EDA4-F1
#
_cell.length_a   1.000
_cell.length_b   1.000
_cell.length_c   1.000
_cell.angle_alpha   90.00
_cell.angle_beta   90.00
_cell.angle_gamma   90.00
#
_symmetry.space_group_name_H-M   'P 1'
#
loop_
_entity.id
_entity.type
_entity.pdbx_description
1 polymer ?
#
loop_
_entity_poly.entity_id
_entity_poly.type
_entity_poly.pdbx_seq_one_letter_code
_entity_poly.pdbx_strand_id
1 'polypeptide(L)'
;MFRRYYLAVHKSVEKRARQSEKARSRNRVWKSKVKTAKAALEKAIEDKKTDLTASLYNNYVSIVDKASSRKVMHKKNASRKKRRMARKINVMGPAT
;
A
#
# COMPACT_ATOMS: atom_id res chain seq x y z
N MET A 1 40.63 -17.12 21.04
CA MET A 1 40.43 -16.77 19.61
C MET A 1 39.08 -16.09 19.43
N PHE A 2 38.96 -14.83 19.87
CA PHE A 2 37.68 -14.08 19.89
C PHE A 2 37.70 -12.99 18.82
N ARG A 3 37.24 -13.31 17.61
CA ARG A 3 37.01 -12.30 16.57
C ARG A 3 35.67 -11.61 16.86
N ARG A 4 35.73 -10.59 17.71
CA ARG A 4 34.61 -9.71 18.07
C ARG A 4 34.01 -9.12 16.80
N TYR A 5 32.78 -9.53 16.47
CA TYR A 5 31.98 -9.02 15.36
C TYR A 5 31.82 -7.50 15.50
N TYR A 6 32.49 -6.75 14.62
CA TYR A 6 32.34 -5.31 14.50
C TYR A 6 31.05 -5.00 13.73
N LEU A 7 29.91 -5.08 14.44
CA LEU A 7 28.66 -4.51 13.97
C LEU A 7 28.82 -2.98 13.93
N ALA A 8 28.82 -2.43 12.71
CA ALA A 8 28.93 -1.01 12.36
C ALA A 8 30.28 -0.32 12.67
N VAL A 9 31.32 -0.62 11.88
CA VAL A 9 32.63 0.07 11.94
C VAL A 9 32.59 1.50 11.39
N HIS A 10 31.69 1.79 10.44
CA HIS A 10 31.80 2.98 9.58
C HIS A 10 30.59 3.91 9.71
N LYS A 11 30.84 5.22 9.89
CA LYS A 11 29.82 6.29 10.07
C LYS A 11 28.72 6.28 9.00
N SER A 12 29.03 5.84 7.77
CA SER A 12 28.04 5.73 6.69
C SER A 12 27.00 4.63 6.94
N VAL A 13 27.40 3.51 7.57
CA VAL A 13 26.52 2.35 7.85
C VAL A 13 25.50 2.74 8.91
N GLU A 14 25.92 3.39 9.98
CA GLU A 14 25.03 3.89 11.04
C GLU A 14 24.05 4.93 10.49
N LYS A 15 24.52 5.86 9.64
CA LYS A 15 23.64 6.81 8.93
C LYS A 15 22.60 6.09 8.07
N ARG A 16 23.00 5.05 7.33
CA ARG A 16 22.09 4.24 6.51
C ARG A 16 21.06 3.51 7.36
N ALA A 17 21.46 2.94 8.51
CA ALA A 17 20.54 2.30 9.44
C ALA A 17 19.44 3.28 9.91
N ARG A 18 19.84 4.47 10.41
CA ARG A 18 18.90 5.52 10.84
C ARG A 18 17.97 5.99 9.73
N GLN A 19 18.48 6.16 8.51
CA GLN A 19 17.65 6.51 7.35
C GLN A 19 16.66 5.40 6.98
N SER A 20 17.10 4.14 7.06
CA SER A 20 16.29 2.97 6.72
C SER A 20 15.10 2.81 7.66
N GLU A 21 15.29 3.03 8.97
CA GLU A 21 14.24 2.96 9.98
C GLU A 21 13.17 4.03 9.75
N LYS A 22 13.59 5.28 9.49
CA LYS A 22 12.69 6.39 9.15
C LYS A 22 11.93 6.15 7.85
N ALA A 23 12.54 5.51 6.86
CA ALA A 23 11.84 5.11 5.63
C ALA A 23 10.86 3.96 5.88
N ARG A 24 11.26 2.97 6.70
CA ARG A 24 10.45 1.80 7.05
C ARG A 24 9.17 2.18 7.78
N SER A 25 9.25 3.05 8.79
CA SER A 25 8.08 3.51 9.55
C SER A 25 7.06 4.22 8.66
N ARG A 26 7.52 5.17 7.82
CA ARG A 26 6.67 5.86 6.84
C ARG A 26 6.03 4.88 5.85
N ASN A 27 6.81 3.98 5.28
CA ASN A 27 6.32 2.99 4.32
C ASN A 27 5.30 2.03 4.94
N ARG A 28 5.50 1.65 6.21
CA ARG A 28 4.57 0.79 6.95
C ARG A 28 3.18 1.43 7.08
N VAL A 29 3.12 2.71 7.45
CA VAL A 29 1.85 3.45 7.58
C VAL A 29 1.08 3.46 6.26
N TRP A 30 1.73 3.83 5.16
CA TRP A 30 1.09 3.87 3.85
C TRP A 30 0.65 2.49 3.35
N LYS A 31 1.50 1.47 3.53
CA LYS A 31 1.14 0.07 3.18
C LYS A 31 -0.06 -0.41 3.99
N SER A 32 -0.12 -0.07 5.29
CA SER A 32 -1.26 -0.40 6.15
C SER A 32 -2.54 0.28 5.67
N LYS A 33 -2.49 1.60 5.39
CA LYS A 33 -3.65 2.34 4.87
C LYS A 33 -4.22 1.73 3.59
N VAL A 34 -3.36 1.35 2.64
CA VAL A 34 -3.78 0.66 1.42
C VAL A 34 -4.41 -0.71 1.73
N LYS A 35 -3.87 -1.46 2.69
CA LYS A 35 -4.43 -2.76 3.11
C LYS A 35 -5.81 -2.60 3.74
N THR A 36 -5.97 -1.63 4.64
CA THR A 36 -7.24 -1.35 5.31
C THR A 36 -8.32 -0.90 4.32
N ALA A 37 -7.99 0.04 3.43
CA ALA A 37 -8.92 0.51 2.40
C ALA A 37 -9.32 -0.63 1.44
N LYS A 38 -8.39 -1.53 1.09
CA LYS A 38 -8.70 -2.73 0.31
C LYS A 38 -9.68 -3.64 1.05
N ALA A 39 -9.44 -3.91 2.33
CA ALA A 39 -10.29 -4.79 3.13
C ALA A 39 -11.71 -4.22 3.30
N ALA A 40 -11.83 -2.90 3.53
CA ALA A 40 -13.13 -2.23 3.59
C ALA A 40 -13.90 -2.37 2.27
N LEU A 41 -13.20 -2.23 1.14
CA LEU A 41 -13.81 -2.37 -0.18
C LEU A 41 -14.21 -3.83 -0.48
N GLU A 42 -13.41 -4.81 -0.08
CA GLU A 42 -13.75 -6.23 -0.23
C GLU A 42 -15.01 -6.60 0.59
N LYS A 43 -15.14 -6.09 1.81
CA LYS A 43 -16.37 -6.26 2.61
C LYS A 43 -17.59 -5.61 1.96
N ALA A 44 -17.45 -4.40 1.43
CA ALA A 44 -18.57 -3.72 0.76
C ALA A 44 -19.03 -4.44 -0.52
N ILE A 45 -18.09 -5.08 -1.23
CA ILE A 45 -18.39 -5.96 -2.38
C ILE A 45 -19.16 -7.20 -1.90
N GLU A 46 -18.72 -7.85 -0.82
CA GLU A 46 -19.42 -9.02 -0.25
C GLU A 46 -20.86 -8.67 0.20
N ASP A 47 -21.04 -7.50 0.81
CA ASP A 47 -22.34 -7.00 1.28
C ASP A 47 -23.26 -6.49 0.13
N LYS A 48 -22.81 -6.49 -1.13
CA LYS A 48 -23.54 -6.03 -2.33
C LYS A 48 -24.09 -4.59 -2.25
N LYS A 49 -23.48 -3.70 -1.47
CA LYS A 49 -23.91 -2.29 -1.34
C LYS A 49 -23.28 -1.44 -2.44
N THR A 50 -24.03 -1.17 -3.51
CA THR A 50 -23.55 -0.48 -4.72
C THR A 50 -23.02 0.93 -4.45
N ASP A 51 -23.77 1.73 -3.70
CA ASP A 51 -23.45 3.15 -3.48
C ASP A 51 -22.22 3.33 -2.58
N LEU A 52 -22.14 2.51 -1.52
CA LEU A 52 -20.97 2.49 -0.63
C LEU A 52 -19.72 1.99 -1.35
N THR A 53 -19.88 1.02 -2.26
CA THR A 53 -18.75 0.48 -3.04
C THR A 53 -18.12 1.56 -3.93
N ALA A 54 -18.92 2.39 -4.59
CA ALA A 54 -18.42 3.49 -5.43
C ALA A 54 -17.63 4.52 -4.61
N SER A 55 -18.18 4.96 -3.47
CA SER A 55 -17.51 5.90 -2.56
C SER A 55 -16.20 5.33 -2.00
N LEU A 56 -16.23 4.08 -1.53
CA LEU A 56 -15.04 3.40 -1.01
C LEU A 56 -13.98 3.17 -2.10
N TYR A 57 -14.39 2.94 -3.35
CA TYR A 57 -13.46 2.80 -4.47
C TYR A 57 -12.73 4.11 -4.76
N ASN A 58 -13.43 5.24 -4.79
CA ASN A 58 -12.81 6.56 -4.97
C ASN A 58 -11.80 6.87 -3.86
N ASN A 59 -12.16 6.56 -2.61
CA ASN A 59 -11.26 6.69 -1.46
C ASN A 59 -10.02 5.78 -1.59
N TYR A 60 -10.22 4.52 -2.00
CA TYR A 60 -9.13 3.57 -2.24
C TYR A 60 -8.17 4.05 -3.33
N VAL A 61 -8.69 4.54 -4.46
CA VAL A 61 -7.90 5.10 -5.56
C VAL A 61 -7.05 6.27 -5.07
N SER A 62 -7.66 7.22 -4.35
CA SER A 62 -6.95 8.38 -3.78
C SER A 62 -5.79 7.96 -2.86
N ILE A 63 -6.00 6.98 -1.99
CA ILE A 63 -4.96 6.48 -1.07
C ILE A 63 -3.83 5.79 -1.84
N VAL A 64 -4.16 4.97 -2.85
CA VAL A 64 -3.18 4.25 -3.67
C VAL A 64 -2.32 5.21 -4.48
N ASP A 65 -2.92 6.24 -5.06
CA ASP A 65 -2.19 7.23 -5.86
C ASP A 65 -1.32 8.11 -4.97
N LYS A 66 -1.79 8.54 -3.80
CA LYS A 66 -0.94 9.22 -2.80
C LYS A 66 0.25 8.37 -2.35
N ALA A 67 0.07 7.05 -2.17
CA ALA A 67 1.16 6.14 -1.83
C ALA A 67 2.17 5.99 -2.99
N SER A 68 1.70 6.03 -4.24
CA SER A 68 2.56 6.02 -5.43
C SER A 68 3.37 7.31 -5.56
N SER A 69 2.74 8.49 -5.41
CA SER A 69 3.41 9.79 -5.48
C SER A 69 4.50 9.94 -4.42
N ARG A 70 4.28 9.37 -3.22
CA ARG A 70 5.27 9.33 -2.13
C ARG A 70 6.36 8.26 -2.30
N LYS A 71 6.43 7.60 -3.46
CA LYS A 71 7.39 6.53 -3.80
C LYS A 71 7.35 5.32 -2.83
N VAL A 72 6.25 5.12 -2.11
CA VAL A 72 6.06 3.93 -1.26
C VAL A 72 5.81 2.70 -2.13
N MET A 73 5.17 2.90 -3.29
CA MET A 73 4.85 1.88 -4.27
C MET A 73 5.19 2.36 -5.68
N HIS A 74 5.59 1.43 -6.54
CA HIS A 74 5.81 1.74 -7.96
C HIS A 74 4.49 2.00 -8.69
N LYS A 75 4.49 2.95 -9.64
CA LYS A 75 3.31 3.32 -10.46
C LYS A 75 2.58 2.12 -11.07
N LYS A 76 3.33 1.17 -11.66
CA LYS A 76 2.76 -0.06 -12.23
C LYS A 76 2.07 -0.94 -11.16
N ASN A 77 2.57 -0.97 -9.92
CA ASN A 77 1.93 -1.71 -8.84
C ASN A 77 0.62 -1.03 -8.41
N ALA A 78 0.62 0.29 -8.29
CA ALA A 78 -0.59 1.08 -8.05
C ALA A 78 -1.65 0.83 -9.14
N SER A 79 -1.28 0.92 -10.43
CA SER A 79 -2.18 0.65 -11.55
C SER A 79 -2.75 -0.78 -11.52
N ARG A 80 -1.92 -1.79 -11.25
CA ARG A 80 -2.37 -3.19 -11.12
C ARG A 80 -3.41 -3.35 -10.00
N LYS A 81 -3.19 -2.70 -8.86
CA LYS A 81 -4.11 -2.75 -7.73
C LYS A 81 -5.45 -2.07 -8.03
N LYS A 82 -5.45 -0.90 -8.67
CA LYS A 82 -6.67 -0.22 -9.13
C LYS A 82 -7.45 -1.10 -10.11
N ARG A 83 -6.77 -1.58 -11.16
CA ARG A 83 -7.36 -2.48 -12.18
C ARG A 83 -8.00 -3.73 -11.57
N ARG A 84 -7.34 -4.38 -10.61
CA ARG A 84 -7.88 -5.59 -9.96
C ARG A 84 -9.18 -5.32 -9.20
N MET A 85 -9.25 -4.21 -8.46
CA MET A 85 -10.49 -3.88 -7.72
C MET A 85 -11.60 -3.44 -8.67
N ALA A 86 -11.28 -2.64 -9.71
CA ALA A 86 -12.25 -2.27 -10.74
C ALA A 86 -12.86 -3.50 -11.43
N ARG A 87 -12.03 -4.48 -11.79
CA ARG A 87 -12.52 -5.74 -12.38
C ARG A 87 -13.47 -6.50 -11.44
N LYS A 88 -13.17 -6.54 -10.13
CA LYS A 88 -14.06 -7.17 -9.15
C LYS A 88 -15.42 -6.47 -9.07
N ILE A 89 -15.42 -5.14 -9.10
CA ILE A 89 -16.67 -4.35 -9.09
C ILE A 89 -17.46 -4.57 -10.37
N ASN A 90 -16.81 -4.54 -11.55
CA ASN A 90 -17.48 -4.73 -12.83
C ASN A 90 -18.09 -6.12 -13.00
N VAL A 91 -17.46 -7.17 -12.48
CA VAL A 91 -18.05 -8.53 -12.48
C VAL A 91 -19.34 -8.59 -11.64
N MET A 92 -19.49 -7.68 -10.67
CA MET A 92 -20.67 -7.58 -9.81
C MET A 92 -21.76 -6.67 -10.40
N GLY A 93 -21.38 -5.72 -11.26
CA GLY A 93 -22.32 -4.89 -12.02
C GLY A 93 -22.94 -5.69 -13.18
N PRO A 94 -24.08 -5.24 -13.73
CA PRO A 94 -24.71 -5.92 -14.86
C PRO A 94 -23.70 -5.99 -16.03
N ALA A 95 -23.56 -7.17 -16.60
CA ALA A 95 -22.75 -7.38 -17.80
C ALA A 95 -23.38 -6.58 -18.95
N THR A 96 -22.73 -5.48 -19.32
CA THR A 96 -22.92 -4.76 -20.59
C THR A 96 -21.61 -4.70 -21.32
#